data_AF-A0A2G6MQP6-F1
#
_entry.id   AF-A0A2G6MQP6-F1
#
_cell.length_a   1.000
_cell.length_b   1.000
_cell.length_c   1.000
_cell.angle_alpha   90.00
_cell.angle_beta   90.00
_cell.angle_gamma   90.00
#
_symmetry.space_group_name_H-M   'P 1'
#
loop_
_entity.id
_entity.type
_entity.pdbx_description
1 polymer ?
#
loop_
_entity_poly.entity_id
_entity_poly.type
_entity_poly.pdbx_seq_one_letter_code
_entity_poly.pdbx_strand_id
1 'polypeptide(L)' 'SMVRQMDALGFGNCTNERECEAECPKEISIVNIARMNREFLKASFFSDIV' A
#
# COMPACT_ATOMS: atom_id res chain seq x y z
N SER A 1 10.14 -3.78 1.13
CA SER A 1 8.97 -3.23 0.40
C SER A 1 7.74 -3.51 1.23
N MET A 2 6.81 -2.55 1.35
CA MET A 2 5.54 -2.76 2.06
C MET A 2 4.78 -3.99 1.51
N VAL A 3 4.85 -4.22 0.20
CA VAL A 3 4.29 -5.40 -0.49
C VAL A 3 4.83 -6.71 0.07
N ARG A 4 6.16 -6.84 0.25
CA ARG A 4 6.75 -8.06 0.84
C ARG A 4 6.27 -8.32 2.26
N GLN A 5 6.03 -7.25 3.02
CA GLN A 5 5.52 -7.38 4.38
C GLN A 5 4.04 -7.81 4.37
N MET A 6 3.25 -7.31 3.42
CA MET A 6 1.88 -7.75 3.21
C MET A 6 1.83 -9.24 2.85
N ASP A 7 2.65 -9.68 1.89
CA ASP A 7 2.76 -11.09 1.49
C ASP A 7 3.15 -11.99 2.67
N ALA A 8 4.16 -11.59 3.45
CA ALA A 8 4.64 -12.36 4.60
C ALA A 8 3.60 -12.49 5.72
N LEU A 9 2.73 -11.49 5.89
CA LEU A 9 1.64 -11.50 6.86
C LEU A 9 0.34 -12.08 6.29
N GLY A 10 0.32 -12.48 5.02
CA GLY A 10 -0.89 -12.93 4.33
C GLY A 10 -1.93 -11.82 4.14
N PHE A 11 -1.52 -10.55 4.23
CA PHE A 11 -2.39 -9.42 4.00
C PHE A 11 -2.60 -9.24 2.50
N GLY A 12 -3.86 -9.24 2.08
CA GLY A 12 -4.24 -8.92 0.71
C GLY A 12 -4.09 -7.43 0.39
N ASN A 13 -4.50 -7.05 -0.82
CA ASN A 13 -4.57 -5.65 -1.21
C ASN A 13 -5.62 -4.90 -0.37
N CYS A 14 -5.38 -3.60 -0.15
CA CYS A 14 -6.29 -2.73 0.58
C CYS A 14 -7.69 -2.69 -0.07
N THR A 15 -8.74 -2.95 0.72
CA THR A 15 -10.15 -2.81 0.34
C THR A 15 -10.80 -1.51 0.83
N ASN A 16 -10.04 -0.67 1.56
CA ASN A 16 -10.47 0.58 2.20
C ASN A 16 -11.33 0.43 3.47
N GLU A 17 -11.16 -0.64 4.23
CA GLU A 17 -11.83 -0.83 5.54
C GLU A 17 -11.33 0.15 6.62
N ARG A 18 -10.10 0.67 6.48
CA ARG A 18 -9.47 1.68 7.37
C ARG A 18 -9.20 1.26 8.81
N GLU A 19 -9.40 -0.01 9.18
CA GLU A 19 -9.01 -0.55 10.50
C GLU A 19 -7.52 -0.31 10.80
N CYS A 20 -6.65 -0.45 9.79
CA CYS A 20 -5.22 -0.24 9.94
C CYS A 20 -4.82 1.21 10.29
N GLU A 21 -5.60 2.22 9.88
CA GLU A 21 -5.37 3.62 10.23
C GLU A 21 -5.91 3.92 11.63
N ALA A 22 -7.04 3.32 12.00
CA ALA A 22 -7.68 3.52 13.30
C ALA A 22 -6.88 2.91 14.46
N GLU A 23 -6.30 1.72 14.29
CA GLU A 23 -5.55 1.01 15.34
C GLU A 23 -4.07 1.42 15.40
N CYS A 24 -3.57 2.18 14.42
CA CYS A 24 -2.14 2.45 14.33
C CYS A 24 -1.63 3.30 15.51
N PRO A 25 -0.75 2.77 16.40
CA PRO A 25 -0.22 3.55 17.53
C PRO A 25 0.75 4.65 17.10
N LYS A 26 1.05 4.74 15.81
CA LYS A 26 1.92 5.74 15.19
C LYS A 26 1.15 6.70 14.28
N GLU A 27 -0.19 6.64 14.29
CA GLU A 27 -1.07 7.52 13.52
C GLU A 27 -0.72 7.56 12.02
N ILE A 28 -0.30 6.41 11.48
CA ILE A 28 0.05 6.30 10.07
C ILE A 28 -1.23 6.36 9.25
N SER A 29 -1.33 7.38 8.40
CA SER A 29 -2.49 7.51 7.53
C SER A 29 -2.51 6.47 6.39
N ILE A 30 -3.72 6.01 6.05
CA ILE A 30 -4.00 5.12 4.91
C ILE A 30 -3.56 5.73 3.57
N VAL A 31 -3.35 7.04 3.50
CA VAL A 31 -2.83 7.76 2.32
C VAL A 31 -1.49 7.18 1.84
N ASN A 32 -0.66 6.66 2.76
CA ASN A 32 0.60 6.00 2.39
C ASN A 32 0.38 4.75 1.54
N ILE A 33 -0.65 3.95 1.85
CA ILE A 33 -1.05 2.78 1.05
C ILE A 33 -1.60 3.23 -0.30
N ALA A 34 -2.46 4.26 -0.31
CA ALA A 34 -2.98 4.82 -1.56
C ALA A 34 -1.89 5.38 -2.47
N ARG A 35 -0.83 5.99 -1.91
CA ARG A 35 0.35 6.44 -2.67
C ARG A 35 1.10 5.25 -3.24
N MET A 36 1.39 4.23 -2.43
CA MET A 36 2.07 3.02 -2.89
C MET A 36 1.33 2.36 -4.07
N ASN A 37 0.01 2.20 -3.96
CA ASN A 37 -0.78 1.57 -5.03
C ASN A 37 -0.71 2.38 -6.34
N ARG A 38 -0.74 3.72 -6.24
CA ARG A 38 -0.58 4.61 -7.40
C ARG A 38 0.80 4.48 -8.04
N GLU A 39 1.86 4.48 -7.24
CA GLU A 39 3.23 4.30 -7.75
C GLU A 39 3.44 2.90 -8.35
N PHE A 40 2.86 1.85 -7.74
CA PHE A 40 2.92 0.50 -8.27
C PHE A 40 2.23 0.38 -9.63
N LEU A 41 1.02 0.96 -9.78
CA LEU A 41 0.32 1.00 -11.07
C LEU A 41 1.11 1.80 -12.10
N LYS A 42 1.59 2.99 -11.72
CA LYS A 42 2.40 3.83 -12.61
C LYS A 42 3.65 3.09 -13.09
N ALA A 43 4.37 2.43 -12.19
CA ALA A 43 5.53 1.62 -12.54
C ALA A 43 5.14 0.44 -13.45
N SER A 44 4.00 -0.22 -13.19
CA SER A 44 3.56 -1.37 -14.00
C SER A 44 3.19 -1.00 -15.44
N PHE A 45 2.70 0.21 -15.70
CA PHE A 45 2.27 0.65 -17.03
C PHE A 45 3.28 1.54 -17.76
N PHE A 46 4.21 2.16 -17.04
CA PHE A 46 5.13 3.15 -17.59
C PHE A 46 6.59 2.89 -17.22
N SER A 47 6.95 1.66 -16.82
CA SER A 47 8.33 1.28 -16.49
C SER A 47 9.32 1.53 -17.62
N ASP A 48 8.85 1.41 -18.87
CA ASP A 48 9.71 1.44 -20.07
C ASP A 48 9.86 2.85 -20.67
N ILE A 49 9.21 3.86 -20.07
CA ILE A 49 9.20 5.25 -20.56
C ILE A 49 10.11 6.17 -19.72
N VAL A 50 10.75 5.64 -18.68
CA VAL A 50 11.71 6.36 -17.81
C VAL A 50 13.13 5.88 -18.05
#